data_AF-A0A8H4T971-F1
#
_entry.id   AF-A0A8H4T971-F1
#
_cell.length_a   1.000
_cell.length_b   1.000
_cell.length_c   1.000
_cell.angle_alpha   90.00
_cell.angle_beta   90.00
_cell.angle_gamma   90.00
#
_symmetry.space_group_name_H-M   'P 1'
#
loop_
_entity.id
_entity.type
_entity.pdbx_description
1 polymer ?
#
loop_
_entity_poly.entity_id
_entity_poly.type
_entity_poly.pdbx_seq_one_letter_code
_entity_poly.pdbx_strand_id
1 'polypeptide(L)'
;MASASSSSSTASPPQDEKPPEKEPPKPKTRPLEAPIRRRSVAMVRHPTQSYDNMSLCYFVRRFVSPDDDDGFPGHFSFLPSLFDHYKDGLVETATLSVAQLAAYNHLGNEELRTRSLRNYGRVIKGLQQSIQSDEQVMDDKVIATILLLCTYKDFSGEGLGDPNEHASGLFYLLEKRGPSQIGTRRGAELFLLALLRLQIYSFLHGDDQYTDPGAIATVIGIFDPLLRALSMMARTLSLRHRLCRFMQSEPYQPKDASPSTASQSSTGTEDERILIQECFDMLDAFGSWDIEAAEYWQMTFEGRGVPTTLGEMSAGRMHYDAETACIIILVRSARLILLQTMLLYQTTLLPTEDDDGYSYNSWAETVPFLESDVRKSVDDMLAAVPYALGDIDPSGMPATMLHDGAAAIVIVHSIRLVTHCVYTTPEQAERAAHILARLNSAVGIRSAVGWIPGDTQGTQPFQIFSPSPIMMSPGRMDCTEKNCASPGALGLLSS
;
A
#
# COMPACT_ATOMS: atom_id res chain seq x y z
N MET A 1 -50.14 56.63 -44.74
CA MET A 1 -51.19 57.47 -45.38
C MET A 1 -52.19 56.51 -46.02
N ALA A 2 -53.26 56.16 -45.32
CA ALA A 2 -54.54 56.89 -45.27
C ALA A 2 -55.42 56.61 -46.50
N SER A 3 -56.41 55.72 -46.33
CA SER A 3 -57.72 55.74 -47.03
C SER A 3 -58.60 54.68 -46.32
N ALA A 4 -59.49 55.03 -45.38
CA ALA A 4 -60.81 55.68 -45.57
C ALA A 4 -61.75 54.76 -46.38
N SER A 5 -62.64 54.01 -45.69
CA SER A 5 -64.08 54.33 -45.51
C SER A 5 -64.88 54.13 -46.81
N SER A 6 -65.96 53.35 -46.87
CA SER A 6 -67.22 53.64 -46.19
C SER A 6 -68.33 52.74 -46.79
N SER A 7 -69.33 52.40 -45.97
CA SER A 7 -70.80 52.44 -46.20
C SER A 7 -71.40 51.78 -47.46
N SER A 8 -72.62 51.26 -47.53
CA SER A 8 -73.79 51.09 -46.66
C SER A 8 -74.93 50.65 -47.60
N SER A 9 -75.82 49.76 -47.18
CA SER A 9 -77.26 49.80 -47.56
C SER A 9 -78.01 48.67 -46.85
N THR A 10 -78.92 48.94 -45.89
CA THR A 10 -80.36 49.29 -46.06
C THR A 10 -81.17 48.17 -46.75
N ALA A 11 -82.38 47.77 -46.36
CA ALA A 11 -83.38 48.20 -45.37
C ALA A 11 -84.59 47.21 -45.48
N SER A 12 -85.13 46.64 -44.39
CA SER A 12 -86.48 46.95 -43.83
C SER A 12 -87.60 45.92 -44.22
N PRO A 13 -88.85 45.98 -43.68
CA PRO A 13 -89.36 45.19 -42.51
C PRO A 13 -90.80 44.65 -42.78
N PRO A 14 -91.83 44.75 -41.88
CA PRO A 14 -92.09 44.20 -40.53
C PRO A 14 -93.33 43.27 -40.50
N GLN A 15 -93.60 42.58 -39.37
CA GLN A 15 -94.99 42.45 -38.88
C GLN A 15 -95.04 42.53 -37.33
N ASP A 16 -95.88 43.46 -36.88
CA ASP A 16 -96.47 43.76 -35.56
C ASP A 16 -97.14 42.53 -34.91
N GLU A 17 -97.54 42.41 -33.63
CA GLU A 17 -97.74 43.27 -32.43
C GLU A 17 -97.95 42.27 -31.24
N LYS A 18 -97.18 42.29 -30.13
CA LYS A 18 -97.44 42.85 -28.77
C LYS A 18 -98.40 42.06 -27.82
N PRO A 19 -98.37 42.26 -26.47
CA PRO A 19 -97.85 41.29 -25.47
C PRO A 19 -98.87 40.98 -24.34
N PRO A 20 -98.56 40.17 -23.29
CA PRO A 20 -97.89 40.64 -22.05
C PRO A 20 -97.07 39.49 -21.39
N GLU A 21 -96.41 39.53 -20.23
CA GLU A 21 -95.96 40.50 -19.22
C GLU A 21 -94.72 39.86 -18.55
N LYS A 22 -93.89 40.68 -17.92
CA LYS A 22 -92.53 40.35 -17.47
C LYS A 22 -92.48 39.54 -16.18
N GLU A 23 -91.66 38.48 -16.16
CA GLU A 23 -91.05 37.91 -14.95
C GLU A 23 -89.50 37.97 -15.01
N PRO A 24 -88.81 38.10 -13.87
CA PRO A 24 -87.42 38.54 -13.77
C PRO A 24 -86.38 37.51 -14.26
N PRO A 25 -85.20 37.98 -14.73
CA PRO A 25 -84.26 37.16 -15.50
C PRO A 25 -83.51 36.14 -14.65
N LYS A 26 -83.59 34.88 -15.09
CA LYS A 26 -82.76 33.76 -14.64
C LYS A 26 -81.26 34.07 -14.89
N PRO A 27 -80.38 33.84 -13.89
CA PRO A 27 -78.95 34.06 -14.04
C PRO A 27 -78.35 33.08 -15.04
N LYS A 28 -77.63 33.62 -16.02
CA LYS A 28 -76.92 32.89 -17.07
C LYS A 28 -75.89 31.93 -16.45
N THR A 29 -75.95 30.70 -16.94
CA THR A 29 -74.96 29.64 -16.78
C THR A 29 -73.57 30.18 -17.11
N ARG A 30 -72.76 30.45 -16.08
CA ARG A 30 -71.29 30.52 -16.20
C ARG A 30 -70.79 29.08 -16.34
N PRO A 31 -69.78 28.80 -17.18
CA PRO A 31 -69.06 27.54 -17.08
C PRO A 31 -68.43 27.49 -15.68
N LEU A 32 -68.93 26.60 -14.84
CA LEU A 32 -68.26 26.26 -13.59
C LEU A 32 -66.95 25.57 -13.98
N GLU A 33 -65.87 26.23 -13.58
CA GLU A 33 -64.49 25.83 -13.73
C GLU A 33 -64.32 24.32 -13.52
N ALA A 34 -63.60 23.69 -14.44
CA ALA A 34 -63.09 22.35 -14.23
C ALA A 34 -62.42 22.29 -12.85
N PRO A 35 -62.64 21.22 -12.06
CA PRO A 35 -61.99 21.10 -10.77
C PRO A 35 -60.49 21.25 -11.02
N ILE A 36 -59.87 22.25 -10.39
CA ILE A 36 -58.43 22.42 -10.37
C ILE A 36 -57.89 21.10 -9.84
N ARG A 37 -57.49 20.24 -10.77
CA ARG A 37 -56.82 18.99 -10.50
C ARG A 37 -55.56 19.46 -9.80
N ARG A 38 -55.55 19.40 -8.46
CA ARG A 38 -54.35 19.59 -7.66
C ARG A 38 -53.35 18.63 -8.29
N ARG A 39 -52.45 19.18 -9.12
CA ARG A 39 -51.29 18.45 -9.59
C ARG A 39 -50.59 18.11 -8.29
N SER A 40 -50.70 16.84 -7.89
CA SER A 40 -49.76 16.26 -6.96
C SER A 40 -48.41 16.71 -7.44
N VAL A 41 -47.76 17.59 -6.68
CA VAL A 41 -46.38 17.98 -6.94
C VAL A 41 -45.68 16.63 -6.96
N ALA A 42 -45.32 16.16 -8.15
CA ALA A 42 -44.51 14.98 -8.28
C ALA A 42 -43.25 15.34 -7.52
N MET A 43 -43.05 14.74 -6.34
CA MET A 43 -41.76 14.74 -5.70
C MET A 43 -40.84 14.13 -6.75
N VAL A 44 -40.10 15.00 -7.45
CA VAL A 44 -39.00 14.59 -8.31
C VAL A 44 -38.02 13.98 -7.33
N ARG A 45 -38.05 12.64 -7.20
CA ARG A 45 -37.00 11.91 -6.50
C ARG A 45 -35.70 12.40 -7.13
N HIS A 46 -34.85 13.03 -6.32
CA HIS A 46 -33.51 13.38 -6.78
C HIS A 46 -32.90 12.12 -7.40
N PRO A 47 -32.24 12.23 -8.57
CA PRO A 47 -31.59 11.08 -9.18
C PRO A 47 -30.70 10.43 -8.13
N THR A 48 -31.02 9.20 -7.73
CA THR A 48 -30.16 8.46 -6.82
C THR A 48 -28.85 8.26 -7.58
N GLN A 49 -27.77 8.89 -7.09
CA GLN A 49 -26.47 8.78 -7.73
C GLN A 49 -26.11 7.29 -7.80
N SER A 50 -25.75 6.80 -8.99
CA SER A 50 -25.34 5.41 -9.14
C SER A 50 -24.12 5.16 -8.27
N TYR A 51 -24.21 4.16 -7.38
CA TYR A 51 -23.08 3.73 -6.55
C TYR A 51 -21.86 3.38 -7.38
N ASP A 52 -22.08 2.82 -8.58
CA ASP A 52 -20.99 2.44 -9.48
C ASP A 52 -20.25 3.69 -9.97
N ASN A 53 -20.97 4.69 -10.49
CA ASN A 53 -20.37 5.96 -10.92
C ASN A 53 -19.69 6.70 -9.78
N MET A 54 -20.33 6.77 -8.60
CA MET A 54 -19.74 7.41 -7.43
C MET A 54 -18.42 6.74 -7.03
N SER A 55 -18.41 5.40 -6.94
CA SER A 55 -17.22 4.63 -6.57
C SER A 55 -16.10 4.77 -7.61
N LEU A 56 -16.43 4.70 -8.90
CA LEU A 56 -15.47 4.87 -9.98
C LEU A 56 -14.90 6.29 -10.02
N CYS A 57 -15.73 7.33 -9.86
CA CYS A 57 -15.25 8.71 -9.79
C CYS A 57 -14.29 8.92 -8.61
N TYR A 58 -14.61 8.35 -7.45
CA TYR A 58 -13.71 8.38 -6.28
C TYR A 58 -12.38 7.68 -6.59
N PHE A 59 -12.43 6.46 -7.14
CA PHE A 59 -11.24 5.67 -7.42
C PHE A 59 -10.36 6.31 -8.51
N VAL A 60 -10.98 6.76 -9.60
CA VAL A 60 -10.25 7.37 -10.73
C VAL A 60 -9.50 8.62 -10.28
N ARG A 61 -10.19 9.51 -9.56
CA ARG A 61 -9.59 10.74 -9.04
C ARG A 61 -8.40 10.48 -8.10
N ARG A 62 -8.36 9.33 -7.44
CA ARG A 62 -7.46 9.09 -6.31
C ARG A 62 -6.34 8.09 -6.56
N PHE A 63 -6.52 7.21 -7.54
CA PHE A 63 -5.61 6.10 -7.80
C PHE A 63 -5.29 5.91 -9.28
N VAL A 64 -5.97 6.62 -10.21
CA VAL A 64 -5.83 6.40 -11.66
C VAL A 64 -5.28 7.62 -12.37
N SER A 65 -5.84 8.80 -12.10
CA SER A 65 -5.43 10.04 -12.74
C SER A 65 -4.29 10.68 -11.95
N PRO A 66 -3.02 10.57 -12.42
CA PRO A 66 -1.95 11.37 -11.85
C PRO A 66 -2.26 12.86 -12.04
N ASP A 67 -1.79 13.70 -11.12
CA ASP A 67 -1.74 15.14 -11.38
C ASP A 67 -0.70 15.43 -12.47
N ASP A 68 -0.79 16.57 -13.16
CA ASP A 68 0.04 16.87 -14.35
C ASP A 68 1.57 16.85 -14.06
N ASP A 69 1.95 16.99 -12.78
CA ASP A 69 3.34 16.96 -12.28
C ASP A 69 3.76 15.59 -11.71
N ASP A 70 2.90 14.56 -11.78
CA ASP A 70 3.15 13.25 -11.18
C ASP A 70 3.53 12.19 -12.22
N GLY A 71 4.79 11.77 -12.17
CA GLY A 71 5.38 10.74 -13.02
C GLY A 71 5.53 9.36 -12.36
N PHE A 72 5.11 9.18 -11.10
CA PHE A 72 5.49 7.99 -10.34
C PHE A 72 4.67 6.73 -10.68
N PRO A 73 5.32 5.55 -10.84
CA PRO A 73 4.61 4.27 -10.90
C PRO A 73 3.90 3.96 -9.58
N GLY A 74 2.57 4.06 -9.61
CA GLY A 74 1.68 3.85 -8.46
C GLY A 74 0.24 4.14 -8.87
N HIS A 75 0.10 5.12 -9.76
CA HIS A 75 -1.12 5.38 -10.49
C HIS A 75 -1.44 4.24 -11.45
N PHE A 76 -2.71 3.84 -11.46
CA PHE A 76 -3.29 2.94 -12.44
C PHE A 76 -3.57 3.66 -13.77
N SER A 77 -2.70 4.58 -14.20
CA SER A 77 -2.87 5.48 -15.35
C SER A 77 -3.07 4.75 -16.68
N PHE A 78 -2.64 3.50 -16.77
CA PHE A 78 -2.87 2.62 -17.92
C PHE A 78 -4.33 2.13 -18.04
N LEU A 79 -5.14 2.14 -16.96
CA LEU A 79 -6.48 1.53 -16.96
C LEU A 79 -7.44 2.09 -18.01
N PRO A 80 -7.56 3.42 -18.21
CA PRO A 80 -8.46 3.96 -19.24
C PRO A 80 -8.14 3.41 -20.64
N SER A 81 -6.87 3.13 -20.93
CA SER A 81 -6.44 2.56 -22.22
C SER A 81 -6.70 1.05 -22.37
N LEU A 82 -7.01 0.35 -21.26
CA LEU A 82 -7.30 -1.09 -21.24
C LEU A 82 -8.80 -1.39 -21.27
N PHE A 83 -9.65 -0.40 -21.00
CA PHE A 83 -11.09 -0.58 -21.01
C PHE A 83 -11.65 -0.79 -22.41
N ASP A 84 -12.53 -1.77 -22.55
CA ASP A 84 -13.37 -1.99 -23.71
C ASP A 84 -14.67 -1.19 -23.56
N HIS A 85 -14.87 -0.21 -24.43
CA HIS A 85 -16.07 0.64 -24.42
C HIS A 85 -17.36 -0.11 -24.78
N TYR A 86 -17.26 -1.33 -25.30
CA TYR A 86 -18.41 -2.08 -25.84
C TYR A 86 -18.81 -3.27 -24.96
N LYS A 87 -17.98 -3.69 -24.00
CA LYS A 87 -18.24 -4.84 -23.13
C LYS A 87 -17.62 -4.66 -21.75
N ASP A 88 -18.36 -5.04 -20.71
CA ASP A 88 -17.80 -5.18 -19.37
C ASP A 88 -16.84 -6.37 -19.34
N GLY A 89 -15.55 -6.09 -19.46
CA GLY A 89 -14.49 -7.06 -19.37
C GLY A 89 -14.04 -7.35 -17.94
N LEU A 90 -12.97 -8.14 -17.85
CA LEU A 90 -12.38 -8.57 -16.59
C LEU A 90 -11.79 -7.39 -15.81
N VAL A 91 -11.10 -6.47 -16.50
CA VAL A 91 -10.41 -5.33 -15.90
C VAL A 91 -11.40 -4.30 -15.36
N GLU A 92 -12.50 -4.08 -16.09
CA GLU A 92 -13.60 -3.18 -15.72
C GLU A 92 -14.29 -3.69 -14.46
N THR A 93 -14.57 -5.00 -14.41
CA THR A 93 -15.16 -5.64 -13.22
C THR A 93 -14.22 -5.58 -12.02
N ALA A 94 -12.91 -5.79 -12.23
CA ALA A 94 -11.89 -5.67 -11.19
C ALA A 94 -11.77 -4.23 -10.67
N THR A 95 -11.76 -3.25 -11.58
CA THR A 95 -11.70 -1.83 -11.21
C THR A 95 -12.92 -1.45 -10.38
N LEU A 96 -14.12 -1.84 -10.83
CA LEU A 96 -15.36 -1.55 -10.10
C LEU A 96 -15.35 -2.21 -8.71
N SER A 97 -14.85 -3.44 -8.61
CA SER A 97 -14.71 -4.16 -7.33
C SER A 97 -13.86 -3.39 -6.32
N VAL A 98 -12.66 -2.95 -6.74
CA VAL A 98 -11.72 -2.19 -5.92
C VAL A 98 -12.28 -0.80 -5.59
N ALA A 99 -12.86 -0.12 -6.57
CA ALA A 99 -13.46 1.20 -6.41
C ALA A 99 -14.61 1.19 -5.38
N GLN A 100 -15.48 0.19 -5.45
CA GLN A 100 -16.57 0.02 -4.48
C GLN A 100 -16.04 -0.25 -3.07
N LEU A 101 -14.96 -1.02 -2.92
CA LEU A 101 -14.34 -1.26 -1.62
C LEU A 101 -13.69 0.01 -1.05
N ALA A 102 -12.97 0.75 -1.88
CA ALA A 102 -12.36 2.03 -1.49
C ALA A 102 -13.44 3.03 -1.04
N ALA A 103 -14.52 3.15 -1.81
CA ALA A 103 -15.66 3.98 -1.46
C ALA A 103 -16.38 3.50 -0.19
N TYR A 104 -16.48 2.18 0.04
CA TYR A 104 -16.98 1.64 1.31
C TYR A 104 -16.11 2.06 2.49
N ASN A 105 -14.79 1.97 2.37
CA ASN A 105 -13.89 2.33 3.45
C ASN A 105 -14.00 3.82 3.83
N HIS A 106 -14.34 4.67 2.86
CA HIS A 106 -14.57 6.09 3.09
C HIS A 106 -15.99 6.41 3.60
N LEU A 107 -17.03 5.80 3.03
CA LEU A 107 -18.44 6.17 3.27
C LEU A 107 -19.18 5.26 4.26
N GLY A 108 -18.66 4.07 4.56
CA GLY A 108 -19.26 3.10 5.48
C GLY A 108 -20.54 2.41 4.99
N ASN A 109 -20.83 2.43 3.69
CA ASN A 109 -22.07 1.84 3.15
C ASN A 109 -21.94 0.35 2.82
N GLU A 110 -22.57 -0.52 3.61
CA GLU A 110 -22.54 -1.98 3.46
C GLU A 110 -23.00 -2.52 2.08
N GLU A 111 -23.82 -1.77 1.35
CA GLU A 111 -24.19 -2.15 -0.02
C GLU A 111 -22.98 -2.13 -0.96
N LEU A 112 -22.07 -1.15 -0.78
CA LEU A 112 -20.83 -1.07 -1.54
C LEU A 112 -19.92 -2.27 -1.25
N ARG A 113 -19.81 -2.66 0.03
CA ARG A 113 -19.04 -3.84 0.45
C ARG A 113 -19.58 -5.11 -0.21
N THR A 114 -20.91 -5.31 -0.16
CA THR A 114 -21.56 -6.50 -0.73
C THR A 114 -21.36 -6.59 -2.25
N ARG A 115 -21.52 -5.46 -2.95
CA ARG A 115 -21.31 -5.38 -4.41
C ARG A 115 -19.85 -5.63 -4.78
N SER A 116 -18.94 -5.06 -4.01
CA SER A 116 -17.50 -5.24 -4.15
C SER A 116 -17.12 -6.72 -4.06
N LEU A 117 -17.52 -7.42 -2.99
CA LEU A 117 -17.25 -8.86 -2.81
C LEU A 117 -17.82 -9.72 -3.96
N ARG A 118 -19.02 -9.39 -4.44
CA ARG A 118 -19.62 -10.08 -5.58
C ARG A 118 -18.80 -9.90 -6.86
N ASN A 119 -18.34 -8.69 -7.12
CA ASN A 119 -17.50 -8.39 -8.28
C ASN A 119 -16.12 -9.05 -8.16
N TYR A 120 -15.50 -9.00 -6.97
CA TYR A 120 -14.26 -9.71 -6.67
C TYR A 120 -14.36 -11.21 -7.01
N GLY A 121 -15.40 -11.89 -6.52
CA GLY A 121 -15.61 -13.31 -6.82
C GLY A 121 -15.84 -13.62 -8.30
N ARG A 122 -16.43 -12.69 -9.07
CA ARG A 122 -16.55 -12.82 -10.55
C ARG A 122 -15.19 -12.68 -11.22
N VAL A 123 -14.37 -11.73 -10.76
CA VAL A 123 -13.04 -11.48 -11.31
C VAL A 123 -12.14 -12.69 -11.09
N ILE A 124 -12.11 -13.28 -9.90
CA ILE A 124 -11.32 -14.49 -9.65
C ILE A 124 -11.70 -15.63 -10.60
N LYS A 125 -12.99 -15.88 -10.80
CA LYS A 125 -13.47 -16.92 -11.74
C LYS A 125 -13.08 -16.61 -13.19
N GLY A 126 -13.24 -15.36 -13.63
CA GLY A 126 -12.87 -14.94 -14.99
C GLY A 126 -11.36 -15.00 -15.22
N LEU A 127 -10.57 -14.56 -14.25
CA LEU A 127 -9.12 -14.61 -14.29
C LEU A 127 -8.59 -16.04 -14.39
N GLN A 128 -9.15 -16.98 -13.62
CA GLN A 128 -8.81 -18.40 -13.72
C GLN A 128 -9.05 -18.96 -15.13
N GLN A 129 -10.14 -18.55 -15.79
CA GLN A 129 -10.43 -18.96 -17.17
C GLN A 129 -9.44 -18.35 -18.17
N SER A 130 -9.10 -17.06 -18.03
CA SER A 130 -8.13 -16.38 -18.89
C SER A 130 -6.72 -16.96 -18.74
N ILE A 131 -6.29 -17.31 -17.53
CA ILE A 131 -4.96 -17.88 -17.27
C ILE A 131 -4.85 -19.32 -17.81
N GLN A 132 -5.96 -20.06 -17.92
CA GLN A 132 -5.96 -21.40 -18.51
C GLN A 132 -5.80 -21.39 -20.05
N SER A 133 -5.95 -20.23 -20.70
CA SER A 133 -5.76 -20.08 -22.14
C SER A 133 -4.38 -19.49 -22.43
N ASP A 134 -3.49 -20.26 -23.04
CA ASP A 134 -2.09 -19.83 -23.31
C ASP A 134 -1.97 -18.54 -24.11
N GLU A 135 -2.95 -18.22 -24.97
CA GLU A 135 -2.96 -16.99 -25.78
C GLU A 135 -3.29 -15.73 -24.96
N GLN A 136 -4.16 -15.85 -23.94
CA GLN A 136 -4.64 -14.68 -23.17
C GLN A 136 -3.79 -14.39 -21.93
N VAL A 137 -3.00 -15.36 -21.46
CA VAL A 137 -2.09 -15.23 -20.30
C VAL A 137 -1.12 -14.05 -20.44
N MET A 138 -0.79 -13.67 -21.68
CA MET A 138 0.18 -12.63 -22.00
C MET A 138 -0.46 -11.24 -22.20
N ASP A 139 -1.78 -11.12 -22.11
CA ASP A 139 -2.50 -9.85 -22.30
C ASP A 139 -2.34 -8.93 -21.07
N ASP A 140 -1.93 -7.67 -21.29
CA ASP A 140 -1.80 -6.61 -20.28
C ASP A 140 -3.00 -6.52 -19.34
N LYS A 141 -4.20 -6.84 -19.84
CA LYS A 141 -5.43 -6.94 -19.04
C LYS A 141 -5.32 -7.91 -17.87
N VAL A 142 -4.58 -9.02 -18.01
CA VAL A 142 -4.37 -10.02 -16.95
C VAL A 142 -3.53 -9.45 -15.82
N ILE A 143 -2.39 -8.82 -16.15
CA ILE A 143 -1.51 -8.20 -15.13
C ILE A 143 -2.23 -7.05 -14.44
N ALA A 144 -2.90 -6.17 -15.20
CA ALA A 144 -3.70 -5.08 -14.64
C ALA A 144 -4.77 -5.59 -13.67
N THR A 145 -5.46 -6.68 -14.03
CA THR A 145 -6.46 -7.32 -13.16
C THR A 145 -5.81 -7.82 -11.86
N ILE A 146 -4.65 -8.48 -11.93
CA ILE A 146 -3.95 -8.99 -10.74
C ILE A 146 -3.49 -7.84 -9.84
N LEU A 147 -2.95 -6.75 -10.39
CA LEU A 147 -2.55 -5.57 -9.61
C LEU A 147 -3.73 -4.91 -8.89
N LEU A 148 -4.90 -4.87 -9.55
CA LEU A 148 -6.15 -4.44 -8.91
C LEU A 148 -6.56 -5.38 -7.78
N LEU A 149 -6.42 -6.70 -7.94
CA LEU A 149 -6.70 -7.66 -6.87
C LEU A 149 -5.71 -7.56 -5.70
N CYS A 150 -4.43 -7.29 -5.94
CA CYS A 150 -3.47 -6.97 -4.87
C CYS A 150 -3.92 -5.72 -4.10
N THR A 151 -4.33 -4.68 -4.82
CA THR A 151 -4.86 -3.43 -4.22
C THR A 151 -6.14 -3.67 -3.44
N TYR A 152 -7.01 -4.56 -3.92
CA TYR A 152 -8.19 -5.00 -3.19
C TYR A 152 -7.83 -5.53 -1.81
N LYS A 153 -6.78 -6.37 -1.71
CA LYS A 153 -6.33 -6.92 -0.43
C LYS A 153 -5.80 -5.85 0.52
N ASP A 154 -5.13 -4.83 0.01
CA ASP A 154 -4.69 -3.69 0.83
C ASP A 154 -5.90 -2.94 1.44
N PHE A 155 -6.95 -2.77 0.64
CA PHE A 155 -8.18 -2.11 1.09
C PHE A 155 -9.06 -2.99 1.96
N SER A 156 -9.05 -4.32 1.79
CA SER A 156 -9.81 -5.21 2.66
C SER A 156 -9.15 -5.39 4.02
N GLY A 157 -7.81 -5.25 4.08
CA GLY A 157 -7.00 -5.53 5.26
C GLY A 157 -6.72 -7.03 5.46
N GLU A 158 -7.15 -7.88 4.52
CA GLU A 158 -6.97 -9.34 4.55
C GLU A 158 -5.59 -9.79 4.04
N GLY A 159 -4.78 -8.88 3.47
CA GLY A 159 -3.47 -9.19 2.88
C GLY A 159 -2.32 -9.41 3.88
N LEU A 160 -2.60 -9.87 5.11
CA LEU A 160 -1.57 -10.06 6.13
C LEU A 160 -1.48 -11.54 6.51
N GLY A 161 -0.57 -12.26 5.84
CA GLY A 161 -0.29 -13.66 6.11
C GLY A 161 -1.27 -14.62 5.44
N ASP A 162 -1.95 -14.18 4.36
CA ASP A 162 -2.81 -15.06 3.58
C ASP A 162 -1.96 -15.94 2.65
N PRO A 163 -1.95 -17.28 2.80
CA PRO A 163 -1.24 -18.17 1.88
C PRO A 163 -1.77 -18.10 0.44
N ASN A 164 -2.92 -17.46 0.19
CA ASN A 164 -3.54 -17.27 -1.13
C ASN A 164 -3.21 -15.92 -1.77
N GLU A 165 -2.02 -15.37 -1.53
CA GLU A 165 -1.59 -14.13 -2.15
C GLU A 165 -1.27 -14.26 -3.64
N HIS A 166 -1.53 -13.17 -4.38
CA HIS A 166 -1.40 -13.14 -5.84
C HIS A 166 0.06 -12.98 -6.31
N ALA A 167 1.02 -12.86 -5.38
CA ALA A 167 2.42 -12.59 -5.69
C ALA A 167 3.08 -13.70 -6.52
N SER A 168 2.86 -14.97 -6.18
CA SER A 168 3.42 -16.10 -6.94
C SER A 168 2.92 -16.14 -8.38
N GLY A 169 1.61 -15.93 -8.58
CA GLY A 169 1.01 -15.83 -9.90
C GLY A 169 1.51 -14.62 -10.68
N LEU A 170 1.64 -13.47 -10.03
CA LEU A 170 2.18 -12.25 -10.64
C LEU A 170 3.64 -12.45 -11.09
N PHE A 171 4.49 -13.01 -10.23
CA PHE A 171 5.88 -13.32 -10.54
C PHE A 171 6.00 -14.23 -11.77
N TYR A 172 5.28 -15.36 -11.77
CA TYR A 172 5.32 -16.32 -12.89
C TYR A 172 4.88 -15.68 -14.22
N LEU A 173 3.87 -14.81 -14.20
CA LEU A 173 3.41 -14.13 -15.40
C LEU A 173 4.42 -13.11 -15.93
N LEU A 174 5.09 -12.37 -15.04
CA LEU A 174 6.16 -11.45 -15.44
C LEU A 174 7.35 -12.21 -16.03
N GLU A 175 7.73 -13.35 -15.46
CA GLU A 175 8.78 -14.21 -16.02
C GLU A 175 8.39 -14.75 -17.40
N LYS A 176 7.15 -15.25 -17.56
CA LYS A 176 6.66 -15.78 -18.84
C LYS A 176 6.66 -14.70 -19.93
N ARG A 177 6.34 -13.44 -19.57
CA ARG A 177 6.42 -12.27 -20.47
C ARG A 177 7.84 -11.90 -20.85
N GLY A 178 8.78 -12.06 -19.93
CA GLY A 178 10.19 -11.80 -20.16
C GLY A 178 10.51 -10.33 -20.46
N PRO A 179 11.75 -10.03 -20.91
CA PRO A 179 12.24 -8.65 -21.04
C PRO A 179 11.59 -7.84 -22.16
N SER A 180 10.80 -8.42 -23.05
CA SER A 180 10.14 -7.66 -24.13
C SER A 180 9.00 -6.78 -23.63
N GLN A 181 8.43 -7.08 -22.46
CA GLN A 181 7.28 -6.35 -21.91
C GLN A 181 7.57 -4.87 -21.65
N ILE A 182 8.79 -4.55 -21.25
CA ILE A 182 9.25 -3.17 -21.01
C ILE A 182 9.54 -2.40 -22.30
N GLY A 183 9.50 -3.05 -23.47
CA GLY A 183 9.70 -2.39 -24.77
C GLY A 183 8.56 -1.44 -25.16
N THR A 184 7.44 -1.48 -24.43
CA THR A 184 6.33 -0.53 -24.59
C THR A 184 6.15 0.27 -23.31
N ARG A 185 5.71 1.52 -23.43
CA ARG A 185 5.42 2.38 -22.27
C ARG A 185 4.46 1.71 -21.27
N ARG A 186 3.34 1.18 -21.76
CA ARG A 186 2.33 0.50 -20.93
C ARG A 186 2.89 -0.74 -20.24
N GLY A 187 3.63 -1.58 -20.97
CA GLY A 187 4.23 -2.78 -20.38
C GLY A 187 5.33 -2.45 -19.36
N ALA A 188 6.08 -1.36 -19.55
CA ALA A 188 7.02 -0.85 -18.56
C ALA A 188 6.32 -0.35 -17.28
N GLU A 189 5.24 0.43 -17.42
CA GLU A 189 4.42 0.89 -16.28
C GLU A 189 3.84 -0.29 -15.49
N LEU A 190 3.27 -1.29 -16.17
CA LEU A 190 2.76 -2.52 -15.55
C LEU A 190 3.86 -3.31 -14.85
N PHE A 191 5.02 -3.46 -15.50
CA PHE A 191 6.16 -4.17 -14.93
C PHE A 191 6.68 -3.49 -13.67
N LEU A 192 6.88 -2.16 -13.70
CA LEU A 192 7.35 -1.39 -12.55
C LEU A 192 6.39 -1.51 -11.36
N LEU A 193 5.10 -1.32 -11.59
CA LEU A 193 4.09 -1.44 -10.54
C LEU A 193 4.06 -2.88 -9.98
N ALA A 194 4.14 -3.89 -10.84
CA ALA A 194 4.15 -5.28 -10.42
C ALA A 194 5.42 -5.65 -9.64
N LEU A 195 6.58 -5.17 -10.06
CA LEU A 195 7.84 -5.38 -9.37
C LEU A 195 7.82 -4.75 -7.98
N LEU A 196 7.32 -3.52 -7.85
CA LEU A 196 7.11 -2.87 -6.55
C LEU A 196 6.21 -3.71 -5.64
N ARG A 197 5.11 -4.26 -6.18
CA ARG A 197 4.22 -5.15 -5.42
C ARG A 197 4.93 -6.42 -4.94
N LEU A 198 5.72 -7.05 -5.79
CA LEU A 198 6.47 -8.26 -5.42
C LEU A 198 7.57 -7.99 -4.40
N GLN A 199 8.24 -6.84 -4.48
CA GLN A 199 9.23 -6.43 -3.50
C GLN A 199 8.58 -6.20 -2.14
N ILE A 200 7.48 -5.44 -2.09
CA ILE A 200 6.70 -5.23 -0.87
C ILE A 200 6.25 -6.59 -0.28
N TYR A 201 5.73 -7.49 -1.12
CA TYR A 201 5.35 -8.84 -0.69
C TYR A 201 6.53 -9.59 -0.05
N SER A 202 7.67 -9.62 -0.74
CA SER A 202 8.91 -10.28 -0.32
C SER A 202 9.40 -9.71 1.02
N PHE A 203 9.30 -8.40 1.18
CA PHE A 203 9.62 -7.71 2.44
C PHE A 203 8.73 -8.16 3.60
N LEU A 204 7.41 -8.18 3.41
CA LEU A 204 6.44 -8.55 4.45
C LEU A 204 6.57 -10.02 4.87
N HIS A 205 6.86 -10.91 3.92
CA HIS A 205 6.92 -12.35 4.15
C HIS A 205 8.31 -12.86 4.52
N GLY A 206 9.36 -12.04 4.34
CA GLY A 206 10.74 -12.48 4.56
C GLY A 206 11.22 -13.54 3.58
N ASP A 207 10.66 -13.52 2.38
CA ASP A 207 10.99 -14.42 1.28
C ASP A 207 11.69 -13.63 0.17
N ASP A 208 12.76 -14.17 -0.41
CA ASP A 208 13.49 -13.58 -1.53
C ASP A 208 13.17 -14.23 -2.89
N GLN A 209 12.24 -15.20 -2.92
CA GLN A 209 11.88 -15.92 -4.16
C GLN A 209 11.33 -15.03 -5.28
N TYR A 210 10.67 -13.93 -4.94
CA TYR A 210 9.90 -13.13 -5.91
C TYR A 210 10.53 -11.78 -6.28
N THR A 211 11.81 -11.58 -5.99
CA THR A 211 12.39 -10.22 -5.96
C THR A 211 12.83 -9.65 -7.31
N ASP A 212 13.12 -10.49 -8.31
CA ASP A 212 13.58 -10.02 -9.64
C ASP A 212 13.13 -10.98 -10.77
N PRO A 213 11.84 -10.95 -11.17
CA PRO A 213 11.31 -11.79 -12.25
C PRO A 213 12.08 -11.54 -13.56
N GLY A 214 12.72 -12.59 -14.07
CA GLY A 214 13.49 -12.55 -15.32
C GLY A 214 14.79 -11.75 -15.24
N ALA A 215 15.28 -11.41 -14.04
CA ALA A 215 16.48 -10.59 -13.81
C ALA A 215 16.46 -9.20 -14.49
N ILE A 216 15.26 -8.71 -14.85
CA ILE A 216 15.07 -7.52 -15.69
C ILE A 216 15.57 -6.26 -14.97
N ALA A 217 15.28 -6.13 -13.67
CA ALA A 217 15.69 -4.96 -12.90
C ALA A 217 17.22 -4.89 -12.78
N THR A 218 17.86 -6.04 -12.59
CA THR A 218 19.33 -6.14 -12.51
C THR A 218 20.00 -5.76 -13.83
N VAL A 219 19.44 -6.18 -14.98
CA VAL A 219 20.03 -5.86 -16.29
C VAL A 219 19.90 -4.38 -16.64
N ILE A 220 18.78 -3.74 -16.30
CA ILE A 220 18.48 -2.38 -16.76
C ILE A 220 18.89 -1.33 -15.74
N GLY A 221 19.02 -1.70 -14.46
CA GLY A 221 19.55 -0.82 -13.41
C GLY A 221 20.98 -0.32 -13.66
N ILE A 222 21.64 -0.78 -14.73
CA ILE A 222 22.90 -0.22 -15.23
C ILE A 222 22.70 1.19 -15.83
N PHE A 223 21.53 1.47 -16.41
CA PHE A 223 21.29 2.65 -17.23
C PHE A 223 20.39 3.70 -16.57
N ASP A 224 19.67 3.32 -15.52
CA ASP A 224 18.65 4.15 -14.89
C ASP A 224 18.70 4.01 -13.35
N PRO A 225 18.85 5.11 -12.60
CA PRO A 225 18.93 5.06 -11.15
C PRO A 225 17.67 4.52 -10.45
N LEU A 226 16.46 4.71 -11.02
CA LEU A 226 15.23 4.15 -10.44
C LEU A 226 15.23 2.62 -10.56
N LEU A 227 15.57 2.08 -11.72
CA LEU A 227 15.70 0.63 -11.90
C LEU A 227 16.85 0.04 -11.08
N ARG A 228 17.94 0.82 -10.91
CA ARG A 228 19.03 0.45 -9.99
C ARG A 228 18.55 0.34 -8.55
N ALA A 229 17.74 1.29 -8.08
CA ALA A 229 17.12 1.24 -6.76
C ALA A 229 16.31 -0.05 -6.58
N LEU A 230 15.49 -0.43 -7.56
CA LEU A 230 14.72 -1.68 -7.51
C LEU A 230 15.64 -2.92 -7.46
N SER A 231 16.72 -2.96 -8.24
CA SER A 231 17.70 -4.06 -8.16
C SER A 231 18.38 -4.11 -6.78
N MET A 232 18.72 -2.95 -6.21
CA MET A 232 19.29 -2.85 -4.86
C MET A 232 18.34 -3.34 -3.77
N MET A 233 17.03 -3.07 -3.90
CA MET A 233 15.99 -3.60 -3.01
C MET A 233 15.94 -5.14 -3.09
N ALA A 234 15.99 -5.72 -4.29
CA ALA A 234 16.02 -7.16 -4.48
C ALA A 234 17.28 -7.81 -3.87
N ARG A 235 18.46 -7.22 -4.10
CA ARG A 235 19.72 -7.69 -3.50
C ARG A 235 19.69 -7.64 -1.97
N THR A 236 19.11 -6.58 -1.42
CA THR A 236 18.96 -6.43 0.03
C THR A 236 18.11 -7.53 0.64
N LEU A 237 17.03 -7.93 -0.02
CA LEU A 237 16.18 -9.05 0.40
C LEU A 237 16.94 -10.38 0.41
N SER A 238 17.75 -10.64 -0.61
CA SER A 238 18.57 -11.85 -0.67
C SER A 238 19.65 -11.88 0.42
N LEU A 239 20.32 -10.75 0.68
CA LEU A 239 21.28 -10.61 1.78
C LEU A 239 20.61 -10.86 3.14
N ARG A 240 19.41 -10.28 3.35
CA ARG A 240 18.62 -10.54 4.55
C ARG A 240 18.29 -12.02 4.70
N HIS A 241 17.79 -12.67 3.65
CA HIS A 241 17.43 -14.08 3.70
C HIS A 241 18.63 -14.97 4.05
N ARG A 242 19.80 -14.68 3.45
CA ARG A 242 21.06 -15.38 3.76
C ARG A 242 21.51 -15.17 5.20
N LEU A 243 21.48 -13.94 5.72
CA LEU A 243 21.82 -13.65 7.12
C LEU A 243 20.89 -14.37 8.09
N CYS A 244 19.57 -14.30 7.86
CA CYS A 244 18.59 -15.01 8.68
C CYS A 244 18.82 -16.53 8.69
N ARG A 245 19.24 -17.11 7.55
CA ARG A 245 19.57 -18.55 7.47
C ARG A 245 20.77 -18.90 8.33
N PHE A 246 21.83 -18.08 8.33
CA PHE A 246 22.99 -18.26 9.20
C PHE A 246 22.63 -18.19 10.69
N MET A 247 21.68 -17.34 11.07
CA MET A 247 21.19 -17.26 12.45
C MET A 247 20.42 -18.51 12.90
N GLN A 248 19.75 -19.19 11.96
CA GLN A 248 18.89 -20.35 12.26
C GLN A 248 19.63 -21.69 12.19
N SER A 249 20.81 -21.73 11.57
CA SER A 249 21.68 -22.90 11.59
C SER A 249 22.26 -23.11 13.00
N GLU A 250 21.55 -23.84 13.85
CA GLU A 250 22.14 -24.37 15.09
C GLU A 250 23.36 -25.24 14.76
N PRO A 251 24.44 -25.16 15.56
CA PRO A 251 25.56 -26.09 15.46
C PRO A 251 25.10 -27.47 15.96
N TYR A 252 24.61 -28.30 15.06
CA TYR A 252 24.37 -29.71 15.35
C TYR A 252 25.74 -30.38 15.63
N GLN A 253 26.10 -30.55 16.90
CA GLN A 253 27.19 -31.46 17.28
C GLN A 253 26.66 -32.89 17.26
N PRO A 254 27.01 -33.74 16.27
CA PRO A 254 26.85 -35.18 16.45
C PRO A 254 27.77 -35.62 17.58
N LYS A 255 27.18 -36.08 18.69
CA LYS A 255 27.86 -36.54 19.92
C LYS A 255 28.85 -37.71 19.75
N ASP A 256 29.08 -38.22 18.54
CA ASP A 256 29.90 -39.41 18.30
C ASP A 256 30.91 -39.29 17.13
N ALA A 257 31.21 -38.08 16.62
CA ALA A 257 32.18 -37.95 15.53
C ALA A 257 33.63 -37.94 16.03
N SER A 258 34.40 -38.96 15.62
CA SER A 258 35.84 -39.09 15.84
C SER A 258 36.64 -37.86 15.34
N PRO A 259 37.80 -37.53 15.95
CA PRO A 259 38.53 -36.26 15.77
C PRO A 259 39.24 -36.08 14.42
N SER A 260 38.80 -36.72 13.34
CA SER A 260 39.51 -36.73 12.04
C SER A 260 38.87 -35.88 10.94
N THR A 261 37.80 -35.13 11.23
CA THR A 261 37.13 -34.24 10.27
C THR A 261 37.10 -32.77 10.73
N ALA A 262 38.21 -32.27 11.28
CA ALA A 262 38.36 -30.87 11.69
C ALA A 262 38.58 -29.89 10.51
N SER A 263 38.50 -30.35 9.26
CA SER A 263 38.72 -29.52 8.06
C SER A 263 37.45 -28.87 7.48
N GLN A 264 36.29 -29.05 8.10
CA GLN A 264 35.01 -28.48 7.63
C GLN A 264 34.55 -27.24 8.42
N SER A 265 35.24 -26.85 9.50
CA SER A 265 34.86 -25.68 10.31
C SER A 265 35.37 -24.34 9.76
N SER A 266 36.39 -24.34 8.88
CA SER A 266 37.00 -23.11 8.35
C SER A 266 36.21 -22.48 7.19
N THR A 267 35.41 -23.25 6.46
CA THR A 267 34.62 -22.75 5.32
C THR A 267 33.42 -21.92 5.79
N GLY A 268 32.75 -22.34 6.87
CA GLY A 268 31.60 -21.61 7.41
C GLY A 268 31.94 -20.20 7.89
N THR A 269 33.10 -20.02 8.52
CA THR A 269 33.55 -18.70 9.01
C THR A 269 33.99 -17.76 7.90
N GLU A 270 34.45 -18.28 6.76
CA GLU A 270 34.84 -17.46 5.60
C GLU A 270 33.60 -17.01 4.82
N ASP A 271 32.64 -17.92 4.60
CA ASP A 271 31.36 -17.59 3.96
C ASP A 271 30.57 -16.54 4.76
N GLU A 272 30.63 -16.60 6.09
CA GLU A 272 30.06 -15.61 7.00
C GLU A 272 30.72 -14.22 6.83
N ARG A 273 32.06 -14.17 6.82
CA ARG A 273 32.80 -12.91 6.62
C ARG A 273 32.51 -12.28 5.26
N ILE A 274 32.44 -13.09 4.21
CA ILE A 274 32.08 -12.65 2.87
C ILE A 274 30.66 -12.06 2.88
N LEU A 275 29.69 -12.74 3.49
CA LEU A 275 28.31 -12.24 3.57
C LEU A 275 28.22 -10.91 4.33
N ILE A 276 28.95 -10.76 5.43
CA ILE A 276 28.98 -9.49 6.18
C ILE A 276 29.62 -8.37 5.35
N GLN A 277 30.71 -8.67 4.64
CA GLN A 277 31.31 -7.71 3.71
C GLN A 277 30.32 -7.30 2.61
N GLU A 278 29.59 -8.24 2.01
CA GLU A 278 28.57 -7.94 1.01
C GLU A 278 27.45 -7.04 1.56
N CYS A 279 27.12 -7.16 2.86
CA CYS A 279 26.16 -6.28 3.51
C CYS A 279 26.68 -4.85 3.65
N PHE A 280 27.94 -4.67 4.06
CA PHE A 280 28.58 -3.35 4.11
C PHE A 280 28.73 -2.74 2.71
N ASP A 281 29.14 -3.51 1.71
CA ASP A 281 29.22 -3.07 0.32
C ASP A 281 27.84 -2.60 -0.19
N MET A 282 26.76 -3.26 0.24
CA MET A 282 25.40 -2.85 -0.08
C MET A 282 25.00 -1.55 0.63
N LEU A 283 25.42 -1.32 1.88
CA LEU A 283 25.23 -0.04 2.57
C LEU A 283 25.97 1.11 1.88
N ASP A 284 27.18 0.85 1.36
CA ASP A 284 27.95 1.82 0.57
C ASP A 284 27.28 2.07 -0.79
N ALA A 285 26.74 1.03 -1.43
CA ALA A 285 26.00 1.17 -2.68
C ALA A 285 24.77 2.08 -2.55
N PHE A 286 24.09 2.07 -1.39
CA PHE A 286 23.02 3.04 -1.10
C PHE A 286 23.54 4.49 -1.03
N GLY A 287 24.71 4.71 -0.43
CA GLY A 287 25.32 6.04 -0.38
C GLY A 287 25.75 6.53 -1.77
N SER A 288 26.36 5.66 -2.58
CA SER A 288 26.72 5.98 -3.96
C SER A 288 25.49 6.27 -4.82
N TRP A 289 24.40 5.51 -4.62
CA TRP A 289 23.15 5.73 -5.34
C TRP A 289 22.57 7.13 -5.08
N ASP A 290 22.62 7.63 -3.85
CA ASP A 290 22.13 8.98 -3.53
C ASP A 290 22.82 10.05 -4.39
N ILE A 291 24.14 9.93 -4.57
CA ILE A 291 24.96 10.87 -5.35
C ILE A 291 24.67 10.72 -6.84
N GLU A 292 24.73 9.50 -7.36
CA GLU A 292 24.54 9.20 -8.79
C GLU A 292 23.13 9.59 -9.25
N ALA A 293 22.10 9.28 -8.46
CA ALA A 293 20.71 9.59 -8.78
C ALA A 293 20.45 11.10 -8.75
N ALA A 294 21.06 11.82 -7.80
CA ALA A 294 20.96 13.28 -7.74
C ALA A 294 21.56 13.95 -8.98
N GLU A 295 22.77 13.55 -9.38
CA GLU A 295 23.41 14.06 -10.59
C GLU A 295 22.58 13.75 -11.84
N TYR A 296 22.16 12.49 -12.00
CA TYR A 296 21.40 12.07 -13.16
C TYR A 296 20.05 12.80 -13.28
N TRP A 297 19.28 12.91 -12.18
CA TRP A 297 17.98 13.59 -12.24
C TRP A 297 18.10 15.09 -12.44
N GLN A 298 19.13 15.73 -11.87
CA GLN A 298 19.38 17.15 -12.11
C GLN A 298 19.70 17.44 -13.58
N MET A 299 20.39 16.51 -14.27
CA MET A 299 20.70 16.66 -15.70
C MET A 299 19.54 16.28 -16.62
N THR A 300 18.67 15.37 -16.19
CA THR A 300 17.64 14.76 -17.06
C THR A 300 16.27 15.44 -16.92
N PHE A 301 15.94 15.93 -15.73
CA PHE A 301 14.61 16.45 -15.42
C PHE A 301 14.69 17.90 -14.93
N GLU A 302 13.98 18.81 -15.61
CA GLU A 302 13.89 20.20 -15.18
C GLU A 302 12.99 20.32 -13.93
N GLY A 303 13.51 20.94 -12.87
CA GLY A 303 12.72 21.27 -11.67
C GLY A 303 12.40 20.09 -10.74
N ARG A 304 12.91 18.89 -11.02
CA ARG A 304 12.70 17.70 -10.19
C ARG A 304 13.49 17.78 -8.89
N GLY A 305 12.89 17.32 -7.78
CA GLY A 305 13.60 17.11 -6.53
C GLY A 305 14.69 16.04 -6.71
N VAL A 306 15.83 16.21 -6.03
CA VAL A 306 16.95 15.26 -6.13
C VAL A 306 17.17 14.52 -4.82
N PRO A 307 17.58 13.23 -4.84
CA PRO A 307 17.97 12.51 -3.66
C PRO A 307 19.04 13.27 -2.89
N THR A 308 18.94 13.19 -1.58
CA THR A 308 19.93 13.78 -0.68
C THR A 308 20.64 12.68 0.08
N THR A 309 21.81 13.00 0.63
CA THR A 309 22.53 12.04 1.44
C THR A 309 21.73 11.71 2.71
N LEU A 310 21.94 10.51 3.24
CA LEU A 310 21.20 10.00 4.40
C LEU A 310 21.15 11.00 5.57
N GLY A 311 19.93 11.37 5.96
CA GLY A 311 19.62 12.27 7.08
C GLY A 311 19.50 13.75 6.68
N GLU A 312 19.90 14.15 5.47
CA GLU A 312 19.81 15.54 5.04
C GLU A 312 18.38 15.98 4.71
N MET A 313 17.52 15.05 4.28
CA MET A 313 16.12 15.36 3.99
C MET A 313 15.40 15.83 5.25
N SER A 314 15.60 15.11 6.36
CA SER A 314 15.03 15.48 7.65
C SER A 314 15.52 16.84 8.18
N ALA A 315 16.68 17.32 7.71
CA ALA A 315 17.23 18.62 8.07
C ALA A 315 16.55 19.80 7.32
N GLY A 316 15.56 19.53 6.46
CA GLY A 316 14.72 20.54 5.82
C GLY A 316 15.43 21.37 4.75
N ARG A 317 16.48 20.83 4.13
CA ARG A 317 17.33 21.58 3.18
C ARG A 317 16.85 21.53 1.73
N MET A 318 15.93 20.62 1.40
CA MET A 318 15.43 20.38 0.06
C MET A 318 13.93 20.07 0.09
N HIS A 319 13.25 20.37 -1.01
CA HIS A 319 11.85 20.02 -1.24
C HIS A 319 11.77 18.95 -2.33
N TYR A 320 10.86 17.99 -2.17
CA TYR A 320 10.68 16.89 -3.10
C TYR A 320 9.33 16.99 -3.82
N ASP A 321 9.32 16.58 -5.08
CA ASP A 321 8.09 16.15 -5.74
C ASP A 321 7.64 14.78 -5.19
N ALA A 322 6.37 14.43 -5.45
CA ALA A 322 5.77 13.20 -4.93
C ALA A 322 6.49 11.93 -5.40
N GLU A 323 6.97 11.93 -6.65
CA GLU A 323 7.70 10.82 -7.26
C GLU A 323 9.01 10.56 -6.53
N THR A 324 9.84 11.61 -6.41
CA THR A 324 11.09 11.57 -5.67
C THR A 324 10.87 11.14 -4.22
N ALA A 325 9.85 11.68 -3.55
CA ALA A 325 9.54 11.31 -2.18
C ALA A 325 9.19 9.81 -2.02
N CYS A 326 8.39 9.24 -2.93
CA CYS A 326 8.06 7.82 -2.90
C CYS A 326 9.30 6.93 -3.12
N ILE A 327 10.15 7.28 -4.10
CA ILE A 327 11.39 6.54 -4.37
C ILE A 327 12.30 6.56 -3.14
N ILE A 328 12.48 7.73 -2.51
CA ILE A 328 13.28 7.84 -1.29
C ILE A 328 12.73 6.96 -0.18
N ILE A 329 11.41 6.95 0.05
CA ILE A 329 10.81 6.09 1.08
C ILE A 329 11.09 4.61 0.80
N LEU A 330 10.97 4.17 -0.45
CA LEU A 330 11.24 2.78 -0.85
C LEU A 330 12.71 2.41 -0.66
N VAL A 331 13.64 3.22 -1.16
CA VAL A 331 15.09 2.98 -1.05
C VAL A 331 15.54 2.96 0.41
N ARG A 332 15.08 3.93 1.20
CA ARG A 332 15.38 3.99 2.65
C ARG A 332 14.76 2.83 3.41
N SER A 333 13.60 2.32 2.98
CA SER A 333 13.00 1.12 3.60
C SER A 333 13.84 -0.15 3.36
N ALA A 334 14.42 -0.31 2.17
CA ALA A 334 15.35 -1.42 1.93
C ALA A 334 16.63 -1.27 2.76
N ARG A 335 17.24 -0.08 2.80
CA ARG A 335 18.39 0.20 3.68
C ARG A 335 18.07 -0.12 5.14
N LEU A 336 16.90 0.32 5.63
CA LEU A 336 16.44 0.07 6.99
C LEU A 336 16.34 -1.43 7.29
N ILE A 337 15.88 -2.24 6.34
CA ILE A 337 15.77 -3.69 6.50
C ILE A 337 17.13 -4.36 6.60
N LEU A 338 18.09 -3.94 5.77
CA LEU A 338 19.46 -4.44 5.85
C LEU A 338 20.08 -4.09 7.20
N LEU A 339 19.99 -2.82 7.61
CA LEU A 339 20.52 -2.33 8.88
C LEU A 339 19.93 -3.09 10.08
N GLN A 340 18.61 -3.27 10.10
CA GLN A 340 17.95 -4.05 11.17
C GLN A 340 18.41 -5.51 11.17
N THR A 341 18.58 -6.13 10.00
CA THR A 341 19.00 -7.53 9.91
C THR A 341 20.44 -7.69 10.39
N MET A 342 21.35 -6.78 10.01
CA MET A 342 22.72 -6.76 10.51
C MET A 342 22.75 -6.56 12.03
N LEU A 343 22.03 -5.57 12.56
CA LEU A 343 21.97 -5.32 13.99
C LEU A 343 21.41 -6.53 14.76
N LEU A 344 20.35 -7.16 14.25
CA LEU A 344 19.81 -8.38 14.83
C LEU A 344 20.85 -9.52 14.82
N TYR A 345 21.55 -9.71 13.71
CA TYR A 345 22.61 -10.69 13.59
C TYR A 345 23.73 -10.46 14.64
N GLN A 346 24.16 -9.21 14.84
CA GLN A 346 25.13 -8.87 15.87
C GLN A 346 24.63 -9.17 17.29
N THR A 347 23.35 -8.91 17.56
CA THR A 347 22.76 -9.25 18.88
C THR A 347 22.71 -10.75 19.13
N THR A 348 22.55 -11.57 18.08
CA THR A 348 22.62 -13.03 18.22
C THR A 348 24.04 -13.58 18.36
N LEU A 349 25.06 -12.81 17.96
CA LEU A 349 26.48 -13.17 18.12
C LEU A 349 27.09 -12.76 19.47
N LEU A 350 26.42 -11.91 20.25
CA LEU A 350 26.90 -11.53 21.59
C LEU A 350 26.85 -12.78 22.50
N PRO A 351 28.01 -13.27 22.98
CA PRO A 351 28.06 -14.55 23.68
C PRO A 351 27.23 -14.50 24.97
N THR A 352 26.37 -15.51 25.13
CA THR A 352 26.06 -16.03 26.47
C THR A 352 27.38 -16.41 27.11
N GLU A 353 27.66 -15.82 28.27
CA GLU A 353 28.85 -16.02 29.11
C GLU A 353 29.47 -17.43 28.99
N ASP A 354 30.44 -17.62 28.09
CA ASP A 354 31.28 -18.81 28.05
C ASP A 354 32.74 -18.44 27.76
N ASP A 355 33.60 -19.10 28.52
CA ASP A 355 34.89 -18.67 29.07
C ASP A 355 36.11 -18.94 28.15
N ASP A 356 36.02 -18.66 26.85
CA ASP A 356 37.17 -18.81 25.94
C ASP A 356 37.41 -17.54 25.10
N GLY A 357 38.47 -16.81 25.47
CA GLY A 357 38.82 -15.44 25.04
C GLY A 357 39.19 -15.21 23.56
N TYR A 358 38.47 -15.81 22.61
CA TYR A 358 38.54 -15.47 21.19
C TYR A 358 37.24 -14.79 20.75
N SER A 359 37.16 -13.48 20.99
CA SER A 359 36.03 -12.65 20.54
C SER A 359 35.98 -12.59 19.01
N TYR A 360 34.95 -13.20 18.41
CA TYR A 360 34.67 -13.20 16.97
C TYR A 360 33.97 -11.91 16.47
N ASN A 361 33.86 -10.86 17.29
CA ASN A 361 33.07 -9.68 16.96
C ASN A 361 33.89 -8.55 16.33
N SER A 362 34.43 -8.80 15.13
CA SER A 362 35.32 -7.86 14.42
C SER A 362 34.68 -6.52 14.04
N TRP A 363 33.35 -6.39 14.09
CA TRP A 363 32.63 -5.18 13.66
C TRP A 363 31.67 -4.64 14.72
N ALA A 364 31.76 -5.08 15.98
CA ALA A 364 30.94 -4.55 17.08
C ALA A 364 31.09 -3.03 17.27
N GLU A 365 32.29 -2.49 16.97
CA GLU A 365 32.55 -1.04 17.02
C GLU A 365 31.68 -0.24 16.02
N THR A 366 31.16 -0.89 14.98
CA THR A 366 30.31 -0.25 13.98
C THR A 366 28.84 -0.15 14.40
N VAL A 367 28.41 -0.89 15.44
CA VAL A 367 27.00 -0.95 15.90
C VAL A 367 26.40 0.43 16.16
N PRO A 368 27.04 1.36 16.91
CA PRO A 368 26.47 2.68 17.15
C PRO A 368 26.24 3.49 15.87
N PHE A 369 27.05 3.27 14.83
CA PHE A 369 26.88 3.91 13.53
C PHE A 369 25.70 3.33 12.78
N LEU A 370 25.52 2.01 12.80
CA LEU A 370 24.36 1.34 12.20
C LEU A 370 23.05 1.78 12.88
N GLU A 371 23.01 1.88 14.21
CA GLU A 371 21.84 2.40 14.95
C GLU A 371 21.55 3.87 14.63
N SER A 372 22.59 4.68 14.46
CA SER A 372 22.45 6.06 13.98
C SER A 372 21.85 6.10 12.57
N ASP A 373 22.32 5.25 11.67
CA ASP A 373 21.84 5.20 10.29
C ASP A 373 20.41 4.66 10.18
N VAL A 374 19.98 3.79 11.08
CA VAL A 374 18.57 3.39 11.22
C VAL A 374 17.72 4.63 11.52
N ARG A 375 18.09 5.42 12.52
CA ARG A 375 17.35 6.62 12.90
C ARG A 375 17.28 7.64 11.77
N LYS A 376 18.39 7.91 11.09
CA LYS A 376 18.40 8.82 9.93
C LYS A 376 17.54 8.30 8.78
N SER A 377 17.57 6.99 8.51
CA SER A 377 16.73 6.39 7.46
C SER A 377 15.25 6.59 7.76
N VAL A 378 14.86 6.40 9.02
CA VAL A 378 13.49 6.63 9.49
C VAL A 378 13.11 8.11 9.39
N ASP A 379 13.99 9.03 9.81
CA ASP A 379 13.72 10.47 9.74
C ASP A 379 13.49 10.93 8.30
N ASP A 380 14.32 10.47 7.35
CA ASP A 380 14.14 10.77 5.92
C ASP A 380 12.82 10.21 5.38
N MET A 381 12.47 8.96 5.73
CA MET A 381 11.20 8.34 5.32
C MET A 381 10.00 9.16 5.82
N LEU A 382 9.98 9.51 7.11
CA LEU A 382 8.88 10.25 7.72
C LEU A 382 8.82 11.71 7.25
N ALA A 383 9.95 12.31 6.91
CA ALA A 383 10.03 13.65 6.31
C ALA A 383 9.55 13.69 4.86
N ALA A 384 9.70 12.59 4.11
CA ALA A 384 9.25 12.48 2.71
C ALA A 384 7.73 12.25 2.57
N VAL A 385 7.06 11.68 3.59
CA VAL A 385 5.62 11.33 3.53
C VAL A 385 4.69 12.49 3.10
N PRO A 386 4.82 13.73 3.64
CA PRO A 386 3.94 14.82 3.23
C PRO A 386 4.06 15.17 1.74
N TYR A 387 5.27 15.06 1.17
CA TYR A 387 5.49 15.24 -0.26
C TYR A 387 4.89 14.10 -1.07
N ALA A 388 5.13 12.85 -0.65
CA ALA A 388 4.58 11.66 -1.30
C ALA A 388 3.05 11.69 -1.36
N LEU A 389 2.39 12.09 -0.27
CA LEU A 389 0.93 12.14 -0.20
C LEU A 389 0.32 13.42 -0.80
N GLY A 390 1.13 14.32 -1.37
CA GLY A 390 0.65 15.61 -1.87
C GLY A 390 0.04 16.49 -0.77
N ASP A 391 0.46 16.34 0.49
CA ASP A 391 0.10 17.30 1.54
C ASP A 391 0.84 18.64 1.31
N ILE A 392 2.03 18.55 0.72
CA ILE A 392 2.93 19.66 0.43
C ILE A 392 3.37 19.57 -1.03
N ASP A 393 3.38 20.69 -1.73
CA ASP A 393 3.87 20.80 -3.10
C ASP A 393 5.42 20.84 -3.16
N PRO A 394 6.02 20.75 -4.36
CA PRO A 394 7.48 20.83 -4.51
C PRO A 394 8.09 22.16 -4.05
N SER A 395 7.30 23.19 -3.78
CA SER A 395 7.75 24.48 -3.22
C SER A 395 7.70 24.53 -1.69
N GLY A 396 7.26 23.46 -1.03
CA GLY A 396 7.13 23.42 0.43
C GLY A 396 5.80 24.01 0.94
N MET A 397 4.84 24.29 0.06
CA MET A 397 3.57 24.91 0.41
C MET A 397 2.44 23.87 0.46
N PRO A 398 1.37 24.07 1.26
CA PRO A 398 0.25 23.13 1.31
C PRO A 398 -0.41 22.97 -0.07
N ALA A 399 -0.51 21.74 -0.57
CA ALA A 399 -1.07 21.48 -1.90
C ALA A 399 -2.61 21.47 -1.90
N THR A 400 -3.19 21.59 -3.09
CA THR A 400 -4.65 21.64 -3.30
C THR A 400 -5.32 20.26 -3.28
N MET A 401 -4.59 19.19 -3.64
CA MET A 401 -5.04 17.79 -3.61
C MET A 401 -4.40 17.06 -2.42
N LEU A 402 -5.07 17.05 -1.28
CA LEU A 402 -4.58 16.35 -0.08
C LEU A 402 -4.72 14.82 -0.22
N HIS A 403 -3.67 14.07 0.14
CA HIS A 403 -3.59 12.61 0.40
C HIS A 403 -3.60 11.63 -0.78
N ASP A 404 -2.84 11.89 -1.85
CA ASP A 404 -2.73 10.99 -3.01
C ASP A 404 -2.77 9.49 -2.63
N GLY A 405 -3.75 8.79 -3.21
CA GLY A 405 -4.02 7.39 -2.91
C GLY A 405 -3.05 6.44 -3.58
N ALA A 406 -2.50 6.80 -4.74
CA ALA A 406 -1.50 6.00 -5.42
C ALA A 406 -0.20 5.93 -4.61
N ALA A 407 0.34 7.08 -4.21
CA ALA A 407 1.49 7.13 -3.31
C ALA A 407 1.23 6.41 -1.99
N ALA A 408 0.04 6.58 -1.40
CA ALA A 408 -0.35 5.91 -0.16
C ALA A 408 -0.24 4.38 -0.24
N ILE A 409 -0.68 3.78 -1.36
CA ILE A 409 -0.56 2.34 -1.62
C ILE A 409 0.90 1.89 -1.64
N VAL A 410 1.78 2.70 -2.21
CA VAL A 410 3.20 2.35 -2.35
C VAL A 410 3.94 2.44 -1.01
N ILE A 411 3.68 3.49 -0.23
CA ILE A 411 4.47 3.77 0.98
C ILE A 411 3.94 3.10 2.26
N VAL A 412 2.69 2.62 2.29
CA VAL A 412 2.04 2.12 3.51
C VAL A 412 2.86 1.06 4.25
N HIS A 413 3.44 0.11 3.51
CA HIS A 413 4.23 -0.97 4.10
C HIS A 413 5.61 -0.50 4.58
N SER A 414 6.23 0.44 3.87
CA SER A 414 7.48 1.08 4.30
C SER A 414 7.28 1.87 5.59
N ILE A 415 6.17 2.59 5.75
CA ILE A 415 5.88 3.30 7.01
C ILE A 415 5.54 2.32 8.13
N ARG A 416 4.88 1.21 7.81
CA ARG A 416 4.61 0.17 8.79
C ARG A 416 5.88 -0.50 9.31
N LEU A 417 6.89 -0.71 8.47
CA LEU A 417 8.21 -1.20 8.89
C LEU A 417 8.81 -0.33 10.02
N VAL A 418 8.64 1.00 9.95
CA VAL A 418 9.12 1.93 10.99
C VAL A 418 8.52 1.57 12.35
N THR A 419 7.21 1.31 12.42
CA THR A 419 6.54 0.97 13.69
C THR A 419 7.01 -0.34 14.33
N HIS A 420 7.69 -1.22 13.58
CA HIS A 420 8.22 -2.49 14.08
C HIS A 420 9.74 -2.45 14.30
N CYS A 421 10.37 -1.30 14.06
CA CYS A 421 11.80 -1.13 14.22
C CYS A 421 12.14 -0.84 15.69
N VAL A 422 12.86 -1.76 16.34
CA VAL A 422 13.27 -1.64 17.75
C VAL A 422 14.19 -0.44 18.02
N TYR A 423 14.90 0.02 17.00
CA TYR A 423 15.86 1.14 17.09
C TYR A 423 15.21 2.51 16.80
N THR A 424 13.88 2.57 16.65
CA THR A 424 13.18 3.85 16.50
C THR A 424 13.03 4.59 17.82
N THR A 425 13.10 5.91 17.75
CA THR A 425 12.76 6.77 18.89
C THR A 425 11.25 6.81 19.12
N PRO A 426 10.78 7.12 20.34
CA PRO A 426 9.36 7.27 20.62
C PRO A 426 8.68 8.30 19.70
N GLU A 427 9.33 9.43 19.40
CA GLU A 427 8.77 10.44 18.49
C GLU A 427 8.60 9.91 17.06
N GLN A 428 9.58 9.14 16.57
CA GLN A 428 9.50 8.50 15.25
C GLN A 428 8.35 7.48 15.19
N ALA A 429 8.22 6.64 16.22
CA ALA A 429 7.17 5.64 16.30
C ALA A 429 5.76 6.28 16.37
N GLU A 430 5.59 7.34 17.16
CA GLU A 430 4.34 8.10 17.24
C GLU A 430 3.98 8.73 15.88
N ARG A 431 4.95 9.37 15.23
CA ARG A 431 4.75 9.98 13.90
C ARG A 431 4.36 8.93 12.85
N ALA A 432 5.03 7.77 12.84
CA ALA A 432 4.68 6.68 11.94
C ALA A 432 3.26 6.15 12.21
N ALA A 433 2.88 5.96 13.48
CA ALA A 433 1.54 5.52 13.85
C ALA A 433 0.45 6.53 13.42
N HIS A 434 0.72 7.83 13.56
CA HIS A 434 -0.18 8.88 13.08
C HIS A 434 -0.37 8.84 11.56
N ILE A 435 0.71 8.63 10.81
CA ILE A 435 0.65 8.48 9.36
C ILE A 435 -0.20 7.26 8.98
N LEU A 436 0.04 6.10 9.60
CA LEU A 436 -0.73 4.88 9.30
C LEU A 436 -2.22 5.02 9.65
N ALA A 437 -2.54 5.64 10.79
CA ALA A 437 -3.92 5.95 11.17
C ALA A 437 -4.59 6.83 10.10
N ARG A 438 -3.87 7.83 9.59
CA ARG A 438 -4.33 8.70 8.50
C ARG A 438 -4.52 7.94 7.19
N LEU A 439 -3.61 7.05 6.80
CA LEU A 439 -3.77 6.23 5.59
C LEU A 439 -5.02 5.34 5.66
N ASN A 440 -5.30 4.76 6.83
CA ASN A 440 -6.51 4.00 7.07
C ASN A 440 -7.78 4.86 7.00
N SER A 441 -7.82 6.00 7.71
CA SER A 441 -9.05 6.79 7.84
C SER A 441 -9.34 7.71 6.65
N ALA A 442 -8.31 8.29 6.03
CA ALA A 442 -8.47 9.29 4.96
C ALA A 442 -8.41 8.67 3.55
N VAL A 443 -7.53 7.69 3.34
CA VAL A 443 -7.37 7.02 2.03
C VAL A 443 -8.15 5.70 1.96
N GLY A 444 -8.41 5.05 3.10
CA GLY A 444 -9.16 3.80 3.16
C GLY A 444 -8.31 2.54 3.01
N ILE A 445 -7.00 2.63 3.29
CA ILE A 445 -6.08 1.48 3.26
C ILE A 445 -6.14 0.74 4.60
N ARG A 446 -6.96 -0.31 4.69
CA ARG A 446 -7.17 -1.05 5.94
C ARG A 446 -5.93 -1.81 6.40
N SER A 447 -5.05 -2.23 5.49
CA SER A 447 -3.78 -2.90 5.84
C SER A 447 -2.79 -2.01 6.62
N ALA A 448 -3.02 -0.69 6.68
CA ALA A 448 -2.15 0.28 7.35
C ALA A 448 -2.14 0.12 8.89
N VAL A 449 -3.28 -0.21 9.49
CA VAL A 449 -3.40 -0.52 10.92
C VAL A 449 -3.84 -1.96 11.02
N GLY A 450 -2.98 -2.84 11.54
CA GLY A 450 -3.27 -4.27 11.62
C GLY A 450 -4.69 -4.53 12.16
N TRP A 451 -5.36 -5.54 11.58
CA TRP A 451 -6.73 -5.91 11.94
C TRP A 451 -6.89 -6.03 13.45
N ILE A 452 -7.82 -5.28 14.05
CA ILE A 452 -8.22 -5.44 15.45
C ILE A 452 -9.04 -6.74 15.52
N PRO A 453 -8.57 -7.80 16.21
CA PRO A 453 -9.28 -9.08 16.24
C PRO A 453 -10.48 -8.98 17.17
N GLY A 454 -11.64 -8.65 16.61
CA GLY A 454 -12.93 -9.07 17.11
C GLY A 454 -13.38 -10.29 16.30
N ASP A 455 -13.63 -11.41 16.98
CA ASP A 455 -14.28 -12.62 16.46
C ASP A 455 -13.47 -13.48 15.46
N THR A 456 -12.44 -14.19 15.95
CA THR A 456 -12.35 -15.66 15.95
C THR A 456 -10.94 -16.12 16.33
N GLN A 457 -10.86 -17.21 17.09
CA GLN A 457 -9.62 -17.79 17.60
C GLN A 457 -8.72 -18.31 16.47
N GLY A 458 -7.42 -18.00 16.56
CA GLY A 458 -6.37 -18.82 15.95
C GLY A 458 -5.43 -18.06 15.02
N THR A 459 -4.20 -17.88 15.51
CA THR A 459 -2.99 -17.44 14.78
C THR A 459 -2.78 -15.92 14.70
N GLN A 460 -1.91 -15.42 15.58
CA GLN A 460 -1.32 -14.07 15.53
C GLN A 460 -0.36 -13.99 14.32
N PRO A 461 -0.52 -13.06 13.36
CA PRO A 461 0.22 -13.13 12.10
C PRO A 461 1.67 -12.58 12.10
N PHE A 462 2.25 -12.16 13.23
CA PHE A 462 3.54 -11.42 13.19
C PHE A 462 4.58 -11.82 14.24
N GLN A 463 4.89 -13.12 14.35
CA GLN A 463 6.15 -13.61 14.94
C GLN A 463 7.40 -13.36 14.06
N ILE A 464 7.25 -12.72 12.89
CA ILE A 464 8.29 -12.59 11.85
C ILE A 464 9.43 -11.61 12.24
N PHE A 465 9.21 -10.71 13.21
CA PHE A 465 10.19 -9.69 13.64
C PHE A 465 10.63 -9.82 15.10
N SER A 466 10.28 -10.92 15.78
CA SER A 466 10.74 -11.18 17.14
C SER A 466 11.37 -12.56 17.19
N PRO A 467 12.60 -12.73 17.71
CA PRO A 467 12.98 -14.04 18.20
C PRO A 467 11.93 -14.47 19.22
N SER A 468 11.48 -15.71 19.15
CA SER A 468 10.51 -16.30 20.08
C SER A 468 10.85 -15.88 21.53
N PRO A 469 9.85 -15.62 22.39
CA PRO A 469 10.12 -15.27 23.79
C PRO A 469 10.64 -16.51 24.51
N ILE A 470 11.95 -16.71 24.48
CA ILE A 470 12.63 -17.57 25.45
C ILE A 470 12.64 -16.79 26.76
N MET A 471 12.00 -17.39 27.76
CA MET A 471 11.85 -16.93 29.14
C MET A 471 12.97 -16.00 29.61
N MET A 472 12.69 -14.71 29.67
CA MET A 472 13.36 -13.77 30.56
C MET A 472 12.30 -13.25 31.53
N SER A 473 12.01 -14.04 32.56
CA SER A 473 11.32 -13.52 33.75
C SER A 473 12.32 -12.68 34.54
N PRO A 474 12.01 -11.43 34.91
CA PRO A 474 12.79 -10.72 35.90
C PRO A 474 12.60 -11.43 37.24
N GLY A 475 13.68 -11.91 37.84
CA GLY A 475 13.68 -12.49 39.19
C GLY A 475 13.13 -11.47 40.19
N ARG A 476 11.86 -11.65 40.56
CA ARG A 476 11.21 -10.90 41.62
C ARG A 476 11.64 -11.52 42.95
N MET A 477 12.60 -10.90 43.63
CA MET A 477 12.85 -11.13 45.05
C MET A 477 11.62 -10.63 45.84
N ASP A 478 10.65 -11.51 46.08
CA ASP A 478 9.62 -11.29 47.08
C ASP A 478 10.12 -11.83 48.43
N CYS A 479 10.65 -10.92 49.26
CA CYS A 479 10.78 -11.14 50.69
C CYS A 479 9.37 -11.17 51.29
N THR A 480 8.90 -12.34 51.75
CA THR A 480 7.76 -12.40 52.67
C THR A 480 8.01 -13.34 53.84
N GLU A 481 8.07 -12.70 55.00
CA GLU A 481 7.89 -13.26 56.32
C GLU A 481 6.49 -13.90 56.50
N LYS A 482 6.48 -14.98 57.30
CA LYS A 482 5.46 -15.42 58.27
C LYS A 482 4.45 -16.52 57.88
N ASN A 483 4.47 -17.49 58.79
CA ASN A 483 3.36 -18.26 59.37
C ASN A 483 2.89 -19.52 58.63
N CYS A 484 3.51 -20.65 58.99
CA CYS A 484 2.79 -21.92 59.08
C CYS A 484 2.78 -22.41 60.53
N ALA A 485 1.57 -22.61 61.02
CA ALA A 485 1.22 -23.10 62.34
C ALA A 485 1.71 -24.53 62.56
N SER A 486 2.11 -24.83 63.79
CA SER A 486 2.14 -26.19 64.36
C SER A 486 0.70 -26.67 64.63
N PRO A 487 0.43 -27.98 64.76
CA PRO A 487 0.89 -28.73 65.95
C PRO A 487 1.22 -30.22 65.75
N GLY A 488 2.14 -30.71 66.59
CA GLY A 488 1.87 -31.93 67.37
C GLY A 488 2.77 -33.15 67.16
N ALA A 489 3.24 -33.67 68.31
CA ALA A 489 3.74 -35.02 68.63
C ALA A 489 5.18 -35.35 68.20
N LEU A 490 6.17 -35.37 69.11
CA LEU A 490 6.47 -36.32 70.21
C LEU A 490 7.50 -37.39 69.81
N GLY A 491 8.61 -37.46 70.56
CA GLY A 491 9.53 -38.60 70.66
C GLY A 491 10.96 -38.27 70.19
N LEU A 492 11.90 -37.90 71.06
CA LEU A 492 12.72 -38.71 71.98
C LEU A 492 13.96 -39.38 71.35
N LEU A 493 15.10 -39.17 72.03
CA LEU A 493 16.39 -39.91 72.06
C LEU A 493 17.42 -39.53 70.97
N SER A 494 18.46 -38.74 71.29
CA SER A 494 19.71 -39.04 72.04
C SER A 494 20.74 -39.85 71.23
N SER A 495 21.75 -39.17 70.71
CA SER A 495 23.20 -39.36 70.94
C SER A 495 23.99 -38.42 70.06
#